data_AF-A0A1M6AW92-F1
#
_entry.id   AF-A0A1M6AW92-F1
#
_cell.length_a   1.000
_cell.length_b   1.000
_cell.length_c   1.000
_cell.angle_alpha   90.00
_cell.angle_beta   90.00
_cell.angle_gamma   90.00
#
_symmetry.space_group_name_H-M   'P 1'
#
loop_
_entity.id
_entity.type
_entity.pdbx_description
1 polymer ?
#
loop_
_entity_poly.entity_id
_entity_poly.type
_entity_poly.pdbx_seq_one_letter_code
_entity_poly.pdbx_strand_id
1 'polypeptide(L)'
;MGKLNKENIALNLLTSPTIKEAAEKSGVSISTVYRLRKQPSFQKILNRVKNDIFHEAMNKAQGYCLDSLETLKNIMIDEEATDSSRVSAARCILELGLTMYEDENIIQRLKELERRLGHV
;
A
#
# COMPACT_ATOMS: atom_id res chain seq x y z
N MET A 1 -31.37 5.10 19.15
CA MET A 1 -30.06 4.40 19.13
C MET A 1 -29.49 4.50 17.72
N GLY A 2 -28.43 5.29 17.53
CA GLY A 2 -27.81 5.47 16.22
C GLY A 2 -27.27 4.15 15.68
N LYS A 3 -27.41 3.94 14.37
CA LYS A 3 -26.91 2.74 13.68
C LYS A 3 -25.41 2.60 13.93
N LEU A 4 -24.98 1.47 14.48
CA LEU A 4 -23.58 1.16 14.76
C LEU A 4 -22.75 1.22 13.47
N ASN A 5 -21.86 2.21 13.34
CA ASN A 5 -21.01 2.36 12.15
C ASN A 5 -19.82 1.39 12.21
N LYS A 6 -20.02 0.19 11.68
CA LYS A 6 -19.02 -0.88 11.69
C LYS A 6 -17.78 -0.55 10.85
N GLU A 7 -17.90 0.25 9.80
CA GLU A 7 -16.76 0.66 8.97
C GLU A 7 -15.85 1.64 9.73
N ASN A 8 -16.44 2.63 10.41
CA ASN A 8 -15.68 3.54 11.26
C ASN A 8 -14.97 2.80 12.42
N ILE A 9 -15.65 1.82 13.04
CA ILE A 9 -15.03 0.99 14.09
C ILE A 9 -13.87 0.18 13.53
N ALA A 10 -14.01 -0.39 12.32
CA ALA A 10 -12.95 -1.13 11.65
C ALA A 10 -11.75 -0.23 11.32
N LEU A 11 -11.98 0.97 10.81
CA LEU A 11 -10.94 1.96 10.55
C LEU A 11 -10.17 2.30 11.83
N ASN A 12 -10.88 2.71 12.88
CA ASN A 12 -10.25 3.06 14.16
C ASN A 12 -9.52 1.89 14.81
N LEU A 13 -10.01 0.66 14.63
CA LEU A 13 -9.31 -0.56 15.08
C LEU A 13 -7.99 -0.79 14.36
N LEU A 14 -7.88 -0.40 13.09
CA LEU A 14 -6.69 -0.58 12.26
C LEU A 14 -5.67 0.54 12.45
N THR A 15 -6.12 1.75 12.78
CA THR A 15 -5.26 2.94 12.85
C THR A 15 -4.91 3.37 14.27
N SER A 16 -5.56 2.82 15.30
CA SER A 16 -5.24 3.12 16.69
C SER A 16 -4.27 2.10 17.29
N PRO A 17 -3.33 2.51 18.14
CA PRO A 17 -2.36 1.61 18.76
C PRO A 17 -2.99 0.63 19.76
N THR A 18 -4.18 0.93 20.30
CA THR A 18 -4.87 0.06 21.26
C THR A 18 -6.37 -0.08 20.97
N ILE A 19 -6.95 -1.20 21.41
CA ILE A 19 -8.41 -1.46 21.34
C ILE A 19 -9.19 -0.44 22.17
N LYS A 20 -8.64 0.01 23.30
CA LYS A 20 -9.27 1.01 24.16
C LYS A 20 -9.44 2.33 23.41
N GLU A 21 -8.38 2.81 22.78
CA GLU A 21 -8.40 4.04 21.99
C GLU A 21 -9.31 3.90 20.76
N ALA A 22 -9.27 2.76 20.07
CA ALA A 22 -10.17 2.51 18.95
C ALA A 22 -11.65 2.56 19.37
N ALA A 23 -11.98 2.01 20.54
CA ALA A 23 -13.33 2.02 21.09
C ALA A 23 -13.79 3.46 21.44
N GLU A 24 -12.92 4.23 22.09
CA GLU A 24 -13.14 5.63 22.44
C GLU A 24 -13.38 6.50 21.20
N LYS A 25 -12.47 6.45 20.21
CA LYS A 25 -12.61 7.14 18.92
C LYS A 25 -13.88 6.76 18.16
N SER A 26 -14.33 5.52 18.34
CA SER A 26 -15.54 5.01 17.70
C SER A 26 -16.83 5.29 18.48
N GLY A 27 -16.74 5.88 19.68
CA GLY A 27 -17.90 6.14 20.54
C GLY A 27 -18.61 4.87 21.03
N VAL A 28 -17.88 3.76 21.21
CA VAL A 28 -18.43 2.48 21.66
C VAL A 28 -17.69 1.92 22.87
N SER A 29 -18.32 1.01 23.60
CA SER A 29 -17.63 0.30 24.69
C SER A 29 -16.58 -0.68 24.14
N ILE A 30 -15.52 -0.90 24.91
CA ILE A 30 -14.51 -1.93 24.63
C ILE A 30 -15.15 -3.31 24.46
N SER A 31 -16.16 -3.64 25.28
CA SER A 31 -16.91 -4.90 25.18
C SER A 31 -17.64 -5.05 23.84
N THR A 32 -18.15 -3.95 23.27
CA THR A 32 -18.76 -3.95 21.93
C THR A 32 -17.73 -4.29 20.86
N VAL A 33 -16.52 -3.72 20.94
CA VAL A 33 -15.44 -4.01 20.01
C VAL A 33 -15.00 -5.48 20.07
N TYR A 34 -14.81 -6.04 21.28
CA TYR A 34 -14.50 -7.47 21.43
C TYR A 34 -15.60 -8.37 20.87
N ARG A 35 -16.87 -8.05 21.09
CA ARG A 35 -18.01 -8.79 20.52
C ARG A 35 -18.00 -8.71 18.99
N LEU A 36 -17.79 -7.53 18.41
CA LEU A 36 -17.73 -7.33 16.96
C LEU A 36 -16.59 -8.14 16.32
N ARG A 37 -15.39 -8.15 16.91
CA ARG A 37 -14.25 -8.92 16.38
C ARG A 37 -14.52 -10.43 16.26
N LYS A 38 -15.45 -10.98 17.04
CA LYS A 38 -15.85 -12.40 16.94
C LYS A 38 -16.87 -12.66 15.83
N GLN A 39 -17.44 -11.61 15.23
CA GLN A 39 -18.46 -11.74 14.19
C GLN A 39 -17.82 -11.88 12.80
N PRO A 40 -18.11 -12.96 12.04
CA PRO A 40 -17.60 -13.10 10.68
C PRO A 40 -17.98 -11.94 9.75
N SER A 41 -19.17 -11.36 9.92
CA SER A 41 -19.62 -10.20 9.15
C SER A 41 -18.77 -8.95 9.41
N PHE A 42 -18.30 -8.75 10.65
CA PHE A 42 -17.40 -7.65 10.97
C PHE A 42 -15.98 -7.90 10.48
N GLN A 43 -15.51 -9.15 10.52
CA GLN A 43 -14.19 -9.50 9.97
C GLN A 43 -14.11 -9.26 8.45
N LYS A 44 -15.20 -9.51 7.71
CA LYS A 44 -15.28 -9.14 6.28
C LYS A 44 -15.12 -7.63 6.07
N ILE A 45 -15.76 -6.81 6.92
CA ILE A 45 -15.63 -5.34 6.87
C ILE A 45 -14.20 -4.93 7.22
N LEU A 46 -13.64 -5.50 8.29
CA LEU A 46 -12.27 -5.22 8.73
C LEU A 46 -11.24 -5.51 7.63
N ASN A 47 -11.37 -6.65 6.95
CA ASN A 47 -10.49 -7.00 5.84
C ASN A 47 -10.66 -6.07 4.65
N ARG A 48 -11.89 -5.65 4.32
CA ARG A 48 -12.12 -4.66 3.27
C ARG A 48 -11.44 -3.33 3.59
N VAL A 49 -11.71 -2.77 4.77
CA VAL A 49 -11.09 -1.50 5.20
C VAL A 49 -9.56 -1.61 5.25
N LYS A 50 -9.03 -2.75 5.69
CA LYS A 50 -7.58 -3.02 5.66
C LYS A 50 -7.02 -2.95 4.24
N ASN A 51 -7.70 -3.60 3.29
CA ASN A 51 -7.28 -3.58 1.89
C ASN A 51 -7.37 -2.17 1.32
N ASP A 52 -8.43 -1.41 1.62
CA ASP A 52 -8.59 -0.03 1.15
C ASP A 52 -7.46 0.87 1.65
N ILE A 53 -7.12 0.79 2.95
CA ILE A 53 -5.98 1.52 3.53
C ILE A 53 -4.66 1.12 2.86
N PHE A 54 -4.46 -0.18 2.63
CA PHE A 54 -3.26 -0.69 2.00
C PHE A 54 -3.14 -0.18 0.54
N HIS A 55 -4.23 -0.21 -0.22
CA HIS A 55 -4.28 0.32 -1.58
C HIS A 55 -3.98 1.82 -1.60
N GLU A 56 -4.55 2.61 -0.69
CA GLU A 56 -4.27 4.04 -0.60
C GLU A 56 -2.80 4.31 -0.25
N ALA A 57 -2.24 3.56 0.71
CA ALA A 57 -0.83 3.68 1.08
C ALA A 57 0.10 3.32 -0.09
N MET A 58 -0.24 2.27 -0.85
CA MET A 58 0.53 1.86 -2.02
C MET A 58 0.48 2.92 -3.13
N ASN A 59 -0.69 3.52 -3.38
CA ASN A 59 -0.81 4.61 -4.36
C ASN A 59 0.06 5.81 -3.97
N LYS A 60 0.11 6.16 -2.66
CA LYS A 60 0.99 7.23 -2.17
C LYS A 60 2.46 6.86 -2.33
N ALA A 61 2.84 5.62 -2.01
CA ALA A 61 4.20 5.12 -2.19
C ALA A 61 4.63 5.20 -3.67
N GLN A 62 3.77 4.82 -4.61
CA GLN A 62 4.02 4.97 -6.03
C GLN A 62 4.25 6.44 -6.44
N GLY A 63 3.49 7.38 -5.86
CA GLY A 63 3.75 8.81 -6.02
C GLY A 63 5.15 9.22 -5.55
N TYR A 64 5.55 8.79 -4.35
CA TYR A 64 6.90 9.06 -3.84
C TYR A 64 8.02 8.43 -4.69
N CYS A 65 7.75 7.29 -5.34
CA CYS A 65 8.69 6.72 -6.30
C CYS A 65 8.91 7.64 -7.51
N LEU A 66 7.84 8.27 -8.03
CA LEU A 66 7.97 9.24 -9.14
C LEU A 66 8.78 10.47 -8.70
N ASP A 67 8.49 11.02 -7.52
CA ASP A 67 9.24 12.16 -6.98
C ASP A 67 10.73 11.82 -6.75
N SER A 68 11.00 10.60 -6.27
CA SER A 68 12.36 10.09 -6.08
C SER A 68 13.09 9.93 -7.42
N LEU A 69 12.40 9.48 -8.47
CA LEU A 69 12.98 9.36 -9.82
C LEU A 69 13.35 10.73 -10.40
N GLU A 70 12.49 11.73 -10.25
CA GLU A 70 12.82 13.11 -10.66
C GLU A 70 14.00 13.66 -9.85
N THR A 71 14.06 13.37 -8.55
CA THR A 71 15.20 13.75 -7.71
C THR A 71 16.51 13.13 -8.22
N LEU A 72 16.53 11.81 -8.49
CA LEU A 72 17.70 11.12 -9.02
C LEU A 72 18.09 11.66 -10.41
N LYS A 73 17.12 11.91 -11.28
CA LYS A 73 17.35 12.50 -12.61
C LYS A 73 17.99 13.88 -12.50
N ASN A 74 17.51 14.72 -11.58
CA ASN A 74 18.09 16.04 -11.34
C ASN A 74 19.54 15.93 -10.86
N ILE A 75 19.84 15.04 -9.91
CA ILE A 75 21.22 14.78 -9.44
C ILE A 75 22.12 14.27 -10.58
N MET A 76 21.60 13.41 -11.45
CA MET A 76 22.36 12.82 -12.55
C MET A 76 22.84 13.87 -13.57
N ILE A 77 22.02 14.88 -13.85
CA ILE A 77 22.31 15.93 -14.85
C ILE A 77 22.91 17.20 -14.26
N ASP A 78 23.00 17.30 -12.93
CA ASP A 78 23.58 18.45 -12.23
C ASP A 78 25.10 18.50 -12.45
N GLU A 79 25.58 19.56 -13.10
CA GLU A 79 27.02 19.77 -13.39
C GLU A 79 27.82 20.16 -12.13
N GLU A 80 27.15 20.68 -11.09
CA GLU A 80 27.79 21.05 -9.81
C GLU A 80 27.87 19.86 -8.83
N ALA A 81 27.14 18.77 -9.11
CA ALA A 81 27.20 17.55 -8.32
C ALA A 81 28.49 16.76 -8.58
N THR A 82 28.98 16.04 -7.57
CA THR A 82 30.17 15.19 -7.74
C THR A 82 29.92 14.08 -8.77
N ASP A 83 30.95 13.71 -9.53
CA ASP A 83 30.85 12.59 -10.50
C ASP A 83 30.31 11.31 -9.87
N SER A 84 30.71 11.01 -8.63
CA SER A 84 30.22 9.86 -7.88
C SER A 84 28.71 9.93 -7.62
N SER A 85 28.19 11.09 -7.23
CA SER A 85 26.76 11.31 -7.02
C SER A 85 25.96 11.13 -8.32
N ARG A 86 26.48 11.67 -9.43
CA ARG A 86 25.85 11.56 -10.75
C ARG A 86 25.81 10.11 -11.24
N VAL A 87 26.93 9.39 -11.13
CA VAL A 87 27.03 7.96 -11.47
C VAL A 87 26.12 7.10 -10.60
N SER A 88 26.04 7.40 -9.30
CA SER A 88 25.17 6.67 -8.37
C SER A 88 23.70 6.86 -8.71
N ALA A 89 23.28 8.09 -9.01
CA ALA A 89 21.90 8.37 -9.42
C ALA A 89 21.54 7.70 -10.75
N ALA A 90 22.44 7.76 -11.75
CA ALA A 90 22.26 7.06 -13.02
C ALA A 90 22.12 5.54 -12.83
N ARG A 91 22.98 4.95 -11.99
CA ARG A 91 22.93 3.51 -11.67
C ARG A 91 21.59 3.12 -11.05
N CYS A 92 21.11 3.86 -10.05
CA CYS A 92 19.82 3.56 -9.42
C CYS A 92 18.66 3.61 -10.42
N ILE A 93 18.65 4.58 -11.34
CA ILE A 93 17.62 4.68 -12.39
C ILE A 93 17.70 3.47 -13.33
N LEU A 94 18.90 3.06 -13.75
CA LEU A 94 19.10 1.91 -14.64
C LEU A 94 18.70 0.58 -13.97
N GLU A 95 19.08 0.38 -12.70
CA GLU A 95 18.73 -0.82 -11.93
C GLU A 95 17.21 -0.95 -11.75
N LEU A 96 16.51 0.16 -11.49
CA LEU A 96 15.05 0.16 -11.45
C LEU A 96 14.46 -0.20 -12.82
N GLY A 97 14.97 0.40 -13.90
CA GLY A 97 14.51 0.09 -15.26
C GLY A 97 14.67 -1.38 -15.64
N LEU A 98 15.79 -2.01 -15.24
CA LEU A 98 16.02 -3.44 -15.46
C LEU A 98 15.01 -4.28 -14.68
N THR A 99 14.80 -3.98 -13.40
CA THR A 99 13.82 -4.67 -12.55
C THR A 99 12.41 -4.57 -13.14
N MET A 100 11.99 -3.38 -13.59
CA MET A 100 10.68 -3.16 -14.20
C MET A 100 10.49 -3.97 -15.48
N TYR A 101 11.54 -4.07 -16.31
CA TYR A 101 11.51 -4.88 -17.53
C TYR A 101 11.38 -6.38 -17.23
N GLU A 102 12.10 -6.87 -16.21
CA GLU A 102 12.01 -8.25 -15.75
C GLU A 102 10.61 -8.58 -15.22
N ASP A 103 10.05 -7.70 -14.39
CA ASP A 103 8.69 -7.84 -13.84
C ASP A 103 7.64 -7.85 -14.96
N GLU A 104 7.73 -6.94 -15.93
CA GLU A 104 6.82 -6.91 -17.07
C GLU A 104 6.91 -8.21 -17.89
N ASN A 105 8.13 -8.71 -18.14
CA ASN A 105 8.33 -9.97 -18.85
C ASN A 105 7.71 -11.16 -18.10
N ILE A 106 7.90 -11.23 -16.77
CA ILE A 106 7.30 -12.25 -15.92
C ILE A 106 5.77 -12.19 -15.99
N ILE A 107 5.18 -11.00 -15.83
CA ILE A 107 3.73 -10.80 -15.90
C ILE A 107 3.17 -11.22 -17.26
N GLN A 108 3.82 -10.85 -18.37
CA GLN A 108 3.40 -11.26 -19.71
C GLN A 108 3.46 -12.78 -19.89
N ARG A 109 4.52 -13.42 -19.39
CA ARG A 109 4.64 -14.88 -19.43
C ARG A 109 3.60 -15.58 -18.56
N LEU A 110 3.26 -15.03 -17.41
CA LEU A 110 2.18 -15.56 -16.54
C LEU A 110 0.83 -15.47 -17.23
N LYS A 111 0.47 -14.32 -17.81
CA LYS A 111 -0.77 -14.15 -18.57
C LYS A 111 -0.88 -15.14 -19.73
N GLU A 112 0.22 -15.38 -20.43
CA GLU A 112 0.26 -16.38 -21.51
C GLU A 112 0.03 -17.81 -21.00
N LEU A 113 0.60 -18.16 -19.85
CA LEU A 113 0.36 -19.46 -19.21
C LEU A 113 -1.09 -19.60 -18.74
N GLU A 114 -1.65 -18.58 -18.09
CA GLU A 114 -3.04 -18.57 -17.64
C GLU A 114 -4.01 -18.73 -18.81
N ARG A 115 -3.76 -18.05 -19.93
CA ARG A 115 -4.52 -18.19 -21.18
C ARG A 115 -4.47 -19.62 -21.73
N ARG A 116 -3.31 -20.28 -21.71
CA ARG A 116 -3.16 -21.67 -22.18
C ARG A 116 -3.85 -22.69 -21.29
N LEU A 117 -3.94 -22.40 -19.99
CA LEU A 117 -4.62 -23.24 -19.00
C LEU A 117 -6.14 -22.99 -18.96
N GLY A 118 -6.66 -22.04 -19.74
CA GLY A 118 -8.09 -21.70 -19.76
C GLY A 118 -8.56 -20.97 -18.51
N HIS A 119 -7.65 -20.30 -17.79
CA HIS A 119 -7.94 -19.50 -16.60
C HIS A 119 -8.20 -18.02 -16.90
N VAL A 120 -8.05 -17.61 -18.17
CA VAL A 120 -8.36 -16.27 -18.72
C VAL A 120 -8.93 -16.43 -20.12
#